data_AF-A0A1R0GQM8-F1
#
_entry.id   AF-A0A1R0GQM8-F1
#
_cell.length_a   1.000
_cell.length_b   1.000
_cell.length_c   1.000
_cell.angle_alpha   90.00
_cell.angle_beta   90.00
_cell.angle_gamma   90.00
#
_symmetry.space_group_name_H-M   'P 1'
#
loop_
_entity.id
_entity.type
_entity.pdbx_description
1 polymer ?
#
loop_
_entity_poly.entity_id
_entity_poly.type
_entity_poly.pdbx_seq_one_letter_code
_entity_poly.pdbx_strand_id
1 'polypeptide(L)'
;MHVSMATSYDTTKSISDLPVPSYRMLREVAINLIHKHPILMMPARLPIFLYKLKRYLFPKYFLYSFLAAGGEILTDDLNLKGVHPDKLYAKAAIHLIELEKNNSDPYLVWACVLLSGYHWKIFDRDEVEYLIR
;
A
#
# COMPACT_ATOMS: atom_id res chain seq x y z
N MET A 1 18.32 -26.45 -27.60
CA MET A 1 17.92 -25.05 -27.83
C MET A 1 16.40 -25.01 -27.84
N HIS A 2 15.78 -24.73 -26.70
CA HIS A 2 14.33 -24.50 -26.60
C HIS A 2 14.15 -23.27 -25.73
N VAL A 3 13.72 -22.18 -26.38
CA VAL A 3 13.47 -20.88 -25.76
C VAL A 3 12.03 -20.85 -25.26
N SER A 4 11.92 -20.56 -23.97
CA SER A 4 10.93 -19.77 -23.24
C SER A 4 9.49 -19.67 -23.75
N MET A 5 8.56 -20.00 -22.85
CA MET A 5 7.25 -19.34 -22.78
C MET A 5 6.98 -18.99 -21.31
N ALA A 6 7.62 -17.92 -20.84
CA ALA A 6 7.16 -17.20 -19.65
C ALA A 6 6.02 -16.30 -20.13
N THR A 7 4.80 -16.62 -19.71
CA THR A 7 3.62 -15.78 -19.87
C THR A 7 3.85 -14.48 -19.11
N SER A 8 4.26 -13.43 -19.83
CA SER A 8 4.26 -12.07 -19.33
C SER A 8 2.82 -11.68 -19.01
N TYR A 9 2.51 -11.59 -17.72
CA TYR A 9 1.36 -10.84 -17.25
C TYR A 9 1.41 -9.45 -17.87
N ASP A 10 0.31 -9.08 -18.51
CA ASP A 10 0.11 -7.83 -19.22
C ASP A 10 0.37 -6.62 -18.30
N THR A 11 1.54 -6.02 -18.45
CA THR A 11 2.03 -4.88 -17.65
C THR A 11 1.34 -3.56 -18.00
N THR A 12 0.25 -3.57 -18.78
CA THR A 12 -0.42 -2.36 -19.29
C THR A 12 -1.83 -2.12 -18.76
N LYS A 13 -2.28 -2.88 -17.74
CA LYS A 13 -3.34 -2.36 -16.88
C LYS A 13 -2.74 -1.19 -16.10
N SER A 14 -3.11 0.04 -16.47
CA SER A 14 -2.50 1.28 -15.98
C SER A 14 -2.10 1.15 -14.52
N ILE A 15 -0.80 1.31 -14.22
CA ILE A 15 -0.24 1.25 -12.86
C ILE A 15 -1.03 2.17 -11.91
N SER A 16 -1.70 3.20 -12.45
CA SER A 16 -2.56 4.11 -11.70
C SER A 16 -3.97 3.59 -11.39
N ASP A 17 -4.48 2.50 -11.95
CA ASP A 17 -5.86 2.02 -11.81
C ASP A 17 -5.99 0.67 -11.11
N LEU A 18 -5.25 0.53 -10.01
CA LEU A 18 -5.43 -0.59 -9.09
C LEU A 18 -6.80 -0.53 -8.40
N PRO A 19 -7.48 -1.68 -8.21
CA PRO A 19 -8.77 -1.72 -7.54
C PRO A 19 -8.63 -1.20 -6.10
N VAL A 20 -9.56 -0.36 -5.66
CA VAL A 20 -9.58 0.07 -4.25
C VAL A 20 -10.47 -0.90 -3.46
N PRO A 21 -10.01 -1.45 -2.33
CA PRO A 21 -10.80 -2.35 -1.50
C PRO A 21 -12.07 -1.70 -0.91
N SER A 22 -12.99 -2.54 -0.43
CA SER A 22 -14.21 -2.09 0.24
C SER A 22 -13.91 -1.26 1.50
N TYR A 23 -14.84 -0.40 1.92
CA TYR A 23 -14.68 0.36 3.17
C TYR A 23 -14.44 -0.53 4.40
N ARG A 24 -15.05 -1.72 4.44
CA ARG A 24 -14.81 -2.69 5.52
C ARG A 24 -13.33 -3.06 5.62
N MET A 25 -12.73 -3.41 4.48
CA MET A 25 -11.31 -3.72 4.38
C MET A 25 -10.42 -2.51 4.69
N LEU A 26 -10.75 -1.34 4.15
CA LEU A 26 -10.01 -0.10 4.44
C LEU A 26 -10.00 0.22 5.95
N ARG A 27 -11.13 -0.02 6.64
CA ARG A 27 -11.24 0.14 8.08
C ARG A 27 -10.39 -0.89 8.84
N GLU A 28 -10.38 -2.14 8.41
CA GLU A 28 -9.56 -3.19 9.02
C GLU A 28 -8.06 -2.88 8.89
N VAL A 29 -7.63 -2.47 7.70
CA VAL A 29 -6.26 -1.97 7.46
C VAL A 29 -5.93 -0.82 8.41
N ALA A 30 -6.84 0.16 8.56
CA ALA A 30 -6.62 1.29 9.44
C ALA A 30 -6.44 0.86 10.91
N ILE A 31 -7.32 -0.02 11.40
CA ILE A 31 -7.28 -0.51 12.78
C ILE A 31 -6.00 -1.30 13.03
N ASN A 32 -5.59 -2.14 12.09
CA ASN A 32 -4.37 -2.93 12.22
C ASN A 32 -3.12 -2.06 12.21
N LEU A 33 -3.02 -1.11 11.28
CA LEU A 33 -1.91 -0.16 11.24
C LEU A 33 -1.82 0.67 12.54
N ILE A 34 -2.95 1.07 13.12
CA ILE A 34 -2.97 1.77 14.41
C ILE A 34 -2.42 0.89 15.54
N HIS A 35 -2.77 -0.40 15.56
CA HIS A 35 -2.30 -1.31 16.60
C HIS A 35 -0.83 -1.69 16.43
N LYS A 36 -0.39 -2.03 15.21
CA LYS A 36 0.98 -2.50 14.96
C LYS A 36 1.99 -1.36 14.82
N HIS A 37 1.58 -0.25 14.21
CA HIS A 37 2.45 0.85 13.82
C HIS A 37 1.82 2.22 14.16
N PRO A 38 1.58 2.51 15.46
CA PRO A 38 0.90 3.73 15.88
C PRO A 38 1.61 5.01 15.40
N ILE A 39 2.93 4.98 15.22
CA ILE A 39 3.73 6.09 14.68
C ILE A 39 3.28 6.43 13.25
N LEU A 40 3.05 5.43 12.40
CA LEU A 40 2.60 5.63 11.02
C LEU A 40 1.19 6.22 10.94
N MET A 41 0.37 5.99 11.97
CA MET A 41 -1.03 6.43 12.04
C MET A 41 -1.27 7.60 13.00
N MET A 42 -0.21 8.17 13.59
CA MET A 42 -0.32 9.28 14.54
C MET A 42 -1.12 10.49 14.00
N PRO A 43 -1.00 10.87 12.70
CA PRO A 43 -1.79 11.98 12.15
C PRO A 43 -3.29 11.68 11.97
N ALA A 44 -3.72 10.42 12.12
CA ALA A 44 -4.96 9.94 11.54
C ALA A 44 -6.25 10.50 12.14
N ARG A 45 -6.27 11.20 13.28
CA ARG A 45 -7.51 11.77 13.88
C ARG A 45 -8.75 10.89 13.61
N LEU A 46 -8.74 9.67 14.16
CA LEU A 46 -9.44 8.48 13.66
C LEU A 46 -10.86 8.72 13.09
N PRO A 47 -11.78 9.46 13.76
CA PRO A 47 -13.12 9.69 13.22
C PRO A 47 -13.12 10.36 11.83
N ILE A 48 -12.27 11.37 11.64
CA ILE A 48 -12.18 12.13 10.39
C ILE A 48 -11.55 11.27 9.29
N PHE A 49 -10.55 10.47 9.64
CA PHE A 49 -9.91 9.58 8.68
C PHE A 49 -10.83 8.47 8.18
N LEU A 50 -11.57 7.81 9.07
CA LEU A 50 -12.56 6.80 8.66
C LEU A 50 -13.67 7.42 7.79
N TYR A 51 -14.11 8.64 8.10
CA TYR A 51 -15.06 9.37 7.25
C TYR A 51 -14.50 9.61 5.85
N LYS A 52 -13.24 10.07 5.73
CA LYS A 52 -12.57 10.30 4.45
C LYS A 52 -12.34 9.01 3.67
N LEU A 53 -11.99 7.91 4.34
CA LEU A 53 -11.88 6.59 3.71
C LEU A 53 -13.22 6.13 3.12
N LYS A 54 -14.32 6.24 3.89
CA LYS A 54 -15.66 5.82 3.46
C LYS A 54 -16.14 6.59 2.21
N ARG A 55 -15.73 7.85 2.08
CA ARG A 55 -16.11 8.74 0.98
C ARG A 55 -15.05 8.90 -0.11
N TYR A 56 -13.95 8.14 -0.04
CA TYR A 56 -12.84 8.21 -1.00
C TYR A 56 -12.28 9.64 -1.19
N LEU A 57 -12.14 10.39 -0.09
CA LEU A 57 -11.70 11.79 -0.09
C LEU A 57 -10.18 11.96 0.04
N PHE A 58 -9.43 10.86 0.06
CA PHE A 58 -7.97 10.92 0.08
C PHE A 58 -7.42 10.97 -1.33
N PRO A 59 -6.28 11.65 -1.54
CA PRO A 59 -5.53 11.52 -2.79
C PRO A 59 -5.19 10.06 -3.08
N LYS A 60 -5.20 9.69 -4.36
CA LYS A 60 -4.99 8.31 -4.80
C LYS A 60 -3.62 7.78 -4.40
N TYR A 61 -2.58 8.63 -4.51
CA TYR A 61 -1.23 8.29 -4.06
C TYR A 61 -1.19 7.93 -2.57
N PHE A 62 -1.89 8.71 -1.74
CA PHE A 62 -1.96 8.48 -0.29
C PHE A 62 -2.68 7.17 0.02
N LEU A 63 -3.81 6.94 -0.65
CA LEU A 63 -4.59 5.72 -0.47
C LEU A 63 -3.79 4.48 -0.86
N TYR A 64 -2.99 4.56 -1.92
CA TYR A 64 -2.11 3.46 -2.34
C TYR A 64 -0.94 3.25 -1.37
N SER A 65 -0.30 4.31 -0.86
CA SER A 65 0.72 4.19 0.19
C SER A 65 0.15 3.54 1.46
N PHE A 66 -1.07 3.91 1.85
CA PHE A 66 -1.78 3.33 2.98
C PHE A 66 -2.06 1.84 2.80
N LEU A 67 -2.52 1.44 1.61
CA LEU A 67 -2.75 0.03 1.26
C LEU A 67 -1.44 -0.76 1.20
N ALA A 68 -0.35 -0.15 0.71
CA ALA A 68 0.97 -0.77 0.71
C ALA A 68 1.47 -1.07 2.13
N ALA A 69 1.41 -0.08 3.03
CA ALA A 69 1.80 -0.25 4.42
C ALA A 69 0.97 -1.35 5.13
N GLY A 70 -0.33 -1.38 4.84
CA GLY A 70 -1.29 -2.30 5.44
C GLY A 70 -1.48 -3.65 4.73
N GLY A 71 -0.71 -3.95 3.69
CA GLY A 71 -1.09 -5.00 2.73
C GLY A 71 -0.99 -6.44 3.21
N GLU A 72 -0.54 -6.69 4.44
CA GLU A 72 -0.59 -8.00 5.10
C GLU A 72 -2.00 -8.60 5.20
N ILE A 73 -3.02 -7.75 5.26
CA ILE A 73 -4.42 -8.16 5.47
C ILE A 73 -5.18 -8.17 4.13
N LEU A 74 -4.57 -7.62 3.07
CA LEU A 74 -5.18 -7.53 1.74
C LEU A 74 -5.15 -8.86 0.99
N THR A 75 -4.29 -9.80 1.38
CA THR A 75 -4.15 -11.11 0.74
C THR A 75 -5.38 -12.00 0.92
N ASP A 76 -6.10 -11.83 2.03
CA ASP A 76 -7.22 -12.72 2.39
C ASP A 76 -8.51 -12.38 1.63
N ASP A 77 -8.76 -11.11 1.29
CA ASP A 77 -10.01 -10.65 0.66
C ASP A 77 -9.89 -10.48 -0.86
N LEU A 78 -8.69 -10.23 -1.39
CA LEU A 78 -8.48 -10.05 -2.83
C LEU A 78 -8.30 -11.37 -3.61
N ASN A 79 -8.35 -12.53 -2.96
CA ASN A 79 -8.04 -13.85 -3.56
C ASN A 79 -6.66 -13.91 -4.26
N LEU A 80 -5.74 -13.05 -3.83
CA LEU A 80 -4.41 -12.89 -4.44
C LEU A 80 -3.38 -13.82 -3.78
N LYS A 81 -3.69 -15.12 -3.69
CA LYS A 81 -2.72 -16.13 -3.21
C LYS A 81 -1.49 -16.12 -4.14
N GLY A 82 -0.33 -15.75 -3.58
CA GLY A 82 0.95 -15.71 -4.32
C GLY A 82 1.26 -14.38 -5.03
N VAL A 83 0.41 -13.36 -4.91
CA VAL A 83 0.70 -12.01 -5.37
C VAL A 83 0.91 -11.12 -4.16
N HIS A 84 1.90 -10.22 -4.23
CA HIS A 84 2.19 -9.23 -3.19
C HIS A 84 1.40 -7.93 -3.49
N PRO A 85 0.14 -7.80 -3.03
CA PRO A 85 -0.67 -6.61 -3.31
C PRO A 85 -0.01 -5.34 -2.75
N ASP A 86 0.65 -5.46 -1.60
CA ASP A 86 1.46 -4.42 -0.99
C ASP A 86 2.49 -3.84 -1.96
N LYS A 87 3.22 -4.70 -2.68
CA LYS A 87 4.21 -4.28 -3.69
C LYS A 87 3.59 -3.58 -4.90
N LEU A 88 2.42 -4.02 -5.34
CA LEU A 88 1.71 -3.38 -6.44
C LEU A 88 1.25 -1.97 -6.05
N TYR A 89 0.61 -1.84 -4.88
CA TYR A 89 0.19 -0.54 -4.37
C TYR A 89 1.38 0.38 -4.09
N ALA A 90 2.50 -0.14 -3.58
CA ALA A 90 3.71 0.65 -3.34
C ALA A 90 4.25 1.26 -4.64
N LYS A 91 4.40 0.45 -5.69
CA LYS A 91 4.85 0.93 -7.00
C LYS A 91 3.90 1.98 -7.59
N ALA A 92 2.59 1.73 -7.49
CA ALA A 92 1.59 2.66 -7.97
C ALA A 92 1.59 3.98 -7.18
N ALA A 93 1.77 3.92 -5.86
CA ALA A 93 1.87 5.08 -5.01
C ALA A 93 3.08 5.95 -5.38
N ILE A 94 4.27 5.33 -5.51
CA ILE A 94 5.50 6.03 -5.92
C ILE A 94 5.31 6.73 -7.25
N HIS A 95 4.75 6.04 -8.24
CA HIS A 95 4.48 6.62 -9.55
C HIS A 95 3.53 7.83 -9.47
N LEU A 96 2.46 7.75 -8.67
CA LEU A 96 1.53 8.87 -8.48
C LEU A 96 2.16 10.03 -7.70
N ILE A 97 3.07 9.76 -6.76
CA ILE A 97 3.84 10.78 -6.02
C ILE A 97 4.77 11.53 -6.97
N GLU A 98 5.47 10.84 -7.88
CA GLU A 98 6.36 11.45 -8.87
C GLU A 98 5.62 12.39 -9.85
N LEU A 99 4.34 12.10 -10.11
CA LEU A 99 3.47 12.93 -10.95
C LEU A 99 2.83 14.09 -10.19
N GLU A 100 2.83 14.07 -8.86
CA GLU A 100 2.23 15.10 -8.03
C GLU A 100 3.08 16.37 -8.07
N LYS A 101 2.45 17.50 -8.40
CA LYS A 101 3.14 18.81 -8.50
C LYS A 101 2.99 19.63 -7.22
N ASN A 102 2.00 19.31 -6.40
CA ASN A 102 1.74 20.02 -5.16
C ASN A 102 2.62 19.50 -4.01
N ASN A 103 3.83 20.05 -3.90
CA ASN A 103 4.77 19.69 -2.83
C ASN A 103 4.34 20.16 -1.42
N SER A 104 3.23 20.90 -1.30
CA SER A 104 2.71 21.41 -0.02
C SER A 104 1.55 20.57 0.53
N ASP A 105 1.14 19.49 -0.15
CA ASP A 105 0.09 18.61 0.36
C ASP A 105 0.60 17.80 1.58
N PRO A 106 0.01 17.96 2.78
CA PRO A 106 0.42 17.17 3.94
C PRO A 106 0.21 15.65 3.76
N TYR A 107 -0.69 15.23 2.86
CA TYR A 107 -0.83 13.81 2.54
C TYR A 107 0.38 13.28 1.78
N LEU A 108 1.14 14.11 1.06
CA LEU A 108 2.37 13.70 0.37
C LEU A 108 3.42 13.24 1.39
N VAL A 109 3.64 14.05 2.43
CA VAL A 109 4.57 13.73 3.53
C VAL A 109 4.11 12.45 4.24
N TRP A 110 2.81 12.34 4.51
CA TRP A 110 2.29 11.16 5.19
C TRP A 110 2.34 9.90 4.31
N ALA A 111 2.13 10.02 3.00
CA ALA A 111 2.30 8.95 2.03
C ALA A 111 3.75 8.45 2.00
N CYS A 112 4.74 9.34 2.08
CA CYS A 112 6.15 8.97 2.20
C CYS A 112 6.42 8.20 3.50
N VAL A 113 5.89 8.65 4.64
CA VAL A 113 6.04 7.95 5.93
C VAL A 113 5.44 6.54 5.87
N LEU A 114 4.27 6.37 5.27
CA LEU A 114 3.64 5.06 5.06
C LEU A 114 4.49 4.16 4.17
N LEU A 115 5.06 4.70 3.08
CA LEU A 115 5.97 3.95 2.20
C LEU A 115 7.28 3.57 2.90
N SER A 116 7.84 4.44 3.74
CA SER A 116 8.99 4.09 4.59
C SER A 116 8.65 2.93 5.52
N GLY A 117 7.47 2.95 6.15
CA GLY A 117 6.98 1.84 6.97
C GLY A 117 6.83 0.52 6.18
N TYR A 118 6.33 0.59 4.95
CA TYR A 118 6.28 -0.55 4.04
C TYR A 118 7.68 -1.12 3.74
N HIS A 119 8.64 -0.27 3.38
CA HIS A 119 10.00 -0.71 3.07
C HIS A 119 10.74 -1.29 4.27
N TRP A 120 10.57 -0.71 5.47
CA TRP A 120 11.16 -1.24 6.70
C TRP A 120 10.71 -2.67 6.97
N LYS A 121 9.41 -2.94 6.78
CA LYS A 121 8.82 -4.27 6.95
C LYS A 121 9.30 -5.30 5.91
N ILE A 122 9.66 -4.86 4.70
CA ILE A 122 10.27 -5.77 3.71
C ILE A 122 11.68 -6.15 4.15
N PHE A 123 12.47 -5.16 4.54
CA PHE A 123 13.84 -5.36 4.98
C PHE A 123 13.91 -6.33 6.17
N ASP A 124 13.04 -6.15 7.16
CA ASP A 124 12.91 -7.06 8.31
C ASP A 124 12.61 -8.51 7.90
N ARG A 125 11.75 -8.72 6.88
CA ARG A 125 11.46 -10.08 6.38
C ARG A 125 12.65 -10.75 5.70
N ASP A 126 13.41 -9.98 4.91
CA ASP A 126 14.60 -10.50 4.22
C ASP A 126 15.70 -10.91 5.24
N GLU A 127 15.87 -10.14 6.32
CA GLU A 127 16.81 -10.49 7.41
C GLU A 127 16.37 -11.76 8.16
N VAL A 128 15.09 -11.88 8.50
CA VAL A 128 14.56 -13.08 9.17
C VAL A 128 14.72 -14.32 8.29
N GLU A 129 14.50 -14.22 6.98
CA GLU A 129 14.72 -15.33 6.04
C GLU A 129 16.19 -15.76 5.99
N TYR A 130 17.13 -14.80 6.03
CA TYR A 130 18.56 -15.10 6.08
C TYR A 130 18.97 -15.86 7.35
N LEU A 131 18.41 -15.49 8.51
CA LEU A 131 18.73 -16.13 9.81
C LEU A 131 18.18 -17.55 9.96
N ILE A 132 17.18 -17.92 9.17
CA ILE A 132 16.53 -19.25 9.21
C ILE A 132 17.23 -20.25 8.26
N ARG A 133 18.14 -19.78 7.41
CA ARG A 133 18.85 -20.60 6.41
C ARG A 133 20.23 -21.05 6.88
#